data_AF-A0A970SZM2-F1
#
_entry.id   AF-A0A970SZM2-F1
#
_cell.length_a   1.000
_cell.length_b   1.000
_cell.length_c   1.000
_cell.angle_alpha   90.00
_cell.angle_beta   90.00
_cell.angle_gamma   90.00
#
_symmetry.space_group_name_H-M   'P 1'
#
loop_
_entity.id
_entity.type
_entity.pdbx_description
1 polymer ?
#
loop_
_entity_poly.entity_id
_entity_poly.type
_entity_poly.pdbx_seq_one_letter_code
_entity_poly.pdbx_strand_id
1 'polypeptide(L)'
;MDPSEMLDEMASPVLVAAAGLGGIIFIASVAGIYFDARRRVAKGEALVWALGNLMAQPLGLPLYLWRAYRHPDRIPTPGTVMPWVRAATFATASTWAMTLALIPMAAILFAVAQVDGAWGSSLCVLMGIQGVTFAPLMIAWTYLFRAVVDRRPATSLGTPLSAGLAFGANLLGLLAGVALVAAAAGAMWALGAVEPRSADLQAGLLSVLALCVPLYLSAFFEEIVLRGYVQRNLYLAWGHTPAVAGSALCFGLMHAMNPGIGWTAVANIVLVGVLLSLTVIRTNNLWVATGLHFGWNLTMGPVLGLPVSGVSLDSVFRLQPTGSAGWLAGGEFGPEASPLVAAVLLVGIAIACVAVSRGSRWHEPPDVEAERPIAAPSPEPTGVGDVAGYANRLTSLPPEE
;
A
#
# COMPACT_ATOMS: atom_id res chain seq x y z
N MET A 1 37.81 -4.80 -5.85
CA MET A 1 36.65 -4.89 -6.76
C MET A 1 36.77 -3.71 -7.70
N ASP A 2 36.68 -3.95 -9.00
CA ASP A 2 36.78 -2.88 -10.01
C ASP A 2 35.55 -1.95 -9.89
N PRO A 3 35.70 -0.62 -9.88
CA PRO A 3 34.57 0.32 -9.85
C PRO A 3 33.50 0.07 -10.93
N SER A 4 33.87 -0.54 -12.06
CA SER A 4 32.96 -0.93 -13.13
C SER A 4 32.09 -2.15 -12.76
N GLU A 5 32.63 -3.15 -12.07
CA GLU A 5 31.87 -4.31 -11.56
C GLU A 5 30.88 -3.89 -10.45
N MET A 6 31.28 -2.93 -9.61
CA MET A 6 30.43 -2.39 -8.54
C MET A 6 29.26 -1.58 -9.12
N LEU A 7 29.47 -0.87 -10.23
CA LEU A 7 28.41 -0.17 -10.95
C LEU A 7 27.42 -1.14 -11.60
N ASP A 8 27.89 -2.26 -12.16
CA ASP A 8 27.01 -3.28 -12.74
C ASP A 8 26.18 -4.02 -11.68
N GLU A 9 26.74 -4.31 -10.50
CA GLU A 9 26.00 -4.87 -9.36
C GLU A 9 24.97 -3.88 -8.77
N MET A 10 25.28 -2.58 -8.73
CA MET A 10 24.35 -1.54 -8.25
C MET A 10 23.30 -1.15 -9.28
N ALA A 11 23.62 -1.23 -10.57
CA ALA A 11 22.73 -0.90 -11.67
C ALA A 11 21.66 -1.99 -11.87
N SER A 12 21.98 -3.26 -11.63
CA SER A 12 21.05 -4.38 -11.83
C SER A 12 19.76 -4.26 -11.00
N PRO A 13 19.76 -3.99 -9.67
CA PRO A 13 18.53 -3.77 -8.91
C PRO A 13 17.75 -2.52 -9.35
N VAL A 14 18.45 -1.45 -9.73
CA VAL A 14 17.85 -0.17 -10.15
C VAL A 14 17.19 -0.29 -11.53
N LEU A 15 17.82 -0.99 -12.48
CA LEU A 15 17.28 -1.29 -13.81
C LEU A 15 16.17 -2.35 -13.74
N VAL A 16 16.30 -3.36 -12.87
CA VAL A 16 15.26 -4.37 -12.64
C VAL A 16 14.03 -3.75 -11.97
N ALA A 17 14.20 -2.83 -11.01
CA ALA A 17 13.12 -2.04 -10.43
C ALA A 17 12.47 -1.09 -11.46
N ALA A 18 13.24 -0.58 -12.43
CA ALA A 18 12.73 0.24 -13.53
C ALA A 18 12.04 -0.58 -14.65
N ALA A 19 12.37 -1.87 -14.79
CA ALA A 19 11.89 -2.75 -15.86
C ALA A 19 10.75 -3.70 -15.46
N GLY A 20 10.47 -3.88 -14.16
CA GLY A 20 9.44 -4.80 -13.67
C GLY A 20 8.00 -4.26 -13.75
N LEU A 21 7.03 -5.17 -13.93
CA LEU A 21 5.55 -5.11 -13.93
C LEU A 21 4.84 -3.89 -14.59
N GLY A 22 5.34 -2.67 -14.38
CA GLY A 22 4.98 -1.46 -15.11
C GLY A 22 5.04 -1.65 -16.61
N GLY A 23 6.02 -2.39 -17.16
CA GLY A 23 6.13 -2.71 -18.59
C GLY A 23 5.05 -3.68 -19.11
N ILE A 24 4.59 -4.64 -18.30
CA ILE A 24 3.59 -5.65 -18.70
C ILE A 24 2.17 -5.10 -18.57
N ILE A 25 1.91 -4.36 -17.48
CA ILE A 25 0.68 -3.56 -17.32
C ILE A 25 0.61 -2.49 -18.42
N PHE A 26 1.74 -1.90 -18.81
CA PHE A 26 1.87 -0.98 -19.94
C PHE A 26 1.48 -1.65 -21.27
N ILE A 27 1.97 -2.85 -21.60
CA ILE A 27 1.61 -3.51 -22.88
C ILE A 27 0.13 -3.90 -22.94
N ALA A 28 -0.44 -4.44 -21.85
CA ALA A 28 -1.85 -4.79 -21.79
C ALA A 28 -2.76 -3.54 -21.85
N SER A 29 -2.34 -2.45 -21.19
CA SER A 29 -3.05 -1.16 -21.24
C SER A 29 -2.94 -0.50 -22.62
N VAL A 30 -1.76 -0.54 -23.25
CA VAL A 30 -1.51 0.03 -24.59
C VAL A 30 -2.30 -0.71 -25.67
N ALA A 31 -2.41 -2.04 -25.60
CA ALA A 31 -3.20 -2.83 -26.54
C ALA A 31 -4.71 -2.54 -26.41
N GLY A 32 -5.23 -2.44 -25.18
CA GLY A 32 -6.63 -2.06 -24.92
C GLY A 32 -6.94 -0.62 -25.37
N ILE A 33 -6.03 0.32 -25.10
CA ILE A 33 -6.13 1.73 -25.52
C ILE A 33 -6.05 1.88 -27.04
N TYR A 34 -5.22 1.08 -27.72
CA TYR A 34 -5.08 1.12 -29.19
C TYR A 34 -6.37 0.73 -29.92
N PHE A 35 -7.05 -0.34 -29.48
CA PHE A 35 -8.30 -0.79 -30.10
C PHE A 35 -9.50 0.13 -29.80
N ASP A 36 -9.51 0.79 -28.65
CA ASP A 36 -10.54 1.77 -28.29
C ASP A 36 -10.31 3.13 -28.99
N ALA A 37 -9.06 3.55 -29.16
CA ALA A 37 -8.68 4.77 -29.88
C ALA A 37 -9.11 4.74 -31.36
N ARG A 38 -8.95 3.60 -32.05
CA ARG A 38 -9.40 3.46 -33.46
C ARG A 38 -10.92 3.63 -33.62
N ARG A 39 -11.72 3.20 -32.63
CA ARG A 39 -13.20 3.35 -32.66
C ARG A 39 -13.66 4.78 -32.39
N ARG A 40 -12.89 5.54 -31.61
CA ARG A 40 -13.24 6.90 -31.14
C ARG A 40 -12.72 8.02 -32.03
N VAL A 41 -11.62 7.79 -32.78
CA VAL A 41 -11.14 8.70 -33.83
C VAL A 41 -12.17 8.89 -34.95
N ALA A 42 -12.98 7.88 -35.24
CA ALA A 42 -14.09 7.97 -36.20
C ALA A 42 -15.27 8.87 -35.72
N LYS A 43 -15.28 9.30 -34.45
CA LYS A 43 -16.39 10.03 -33.81
C LYS A 43 -16.06 11.46 -33.34
N GLY A 44 -14.85 11.95 -33.57
CA GLY A 44 -14.48 13.36 -33.29
C GLY A 44 -14.16 13.71 -31.83
N GLU A 45 -13.89 12.74 -30.95
CA GLU A 45 -13.65 12.93 -29.50
C GLU A 45 -12.18 13.32 -29.13
N ALA A 46 -11.48 14.06 -29.99
CA ALA A 46 -10.01 14.25 -29.92
C ALA A 46 -9.48 14.93 -28.64
N LEU A 47 -10.30 15.69 -27.90
CA LEU A 47 -9.89 16.36 -26.66
C LEU A 47 -9.79 15.39 -25.46
N VAL A 48 -10.57 14.30 -25.47
CA VAL A 48 -10.51 13.22 -24.47
C VAL A 48 -9.30 12.32 -24.72
N TRP A 49 -8.84 12.22 -25.97
CA TRP A 49 -7.58 11.55 -26.32
C TRP A 49 -6.34 12.37 -25.93
N ALA A 50 -6.42 13.71 -25.93
CA ALA A 50 -5.36 14.57 -25.41
C ALA A 50 -5.10 14.37 -23.89
N LEU A 51 -6.11 13.94 -23.12
CA LEU A 51 -5.94 13.49 -21.73
C LEU A 51 -5.25 12.11 -21.64
N GLY A 52 -5.36 11.28 -22.67
CA GLY A 52 -4.57 10.05 -22.84
C GLY A 52 -3.07 10.30 -23.03
N ASN A 53 -2.67 11.44 -23.59
CA ASN A 53 -1.25 11.86 -23.69
C ASN A 53 -0.69 12.46 -22.38
N LEU A 54 -1.55 12.81 -21.42
CA LEU A 54 -1.14 13.29 -20.10
C LEU A 54 -0.46 12.20 -19.27
N MET A 55 -0.67 10.93 -19.63
CA MET A 55 0.01 9.77 -19.05
C MET A 55 1.33 9.40 -19.76
N ALA A 56 1.72 10.11 -20.83
CA ALA A 56 2.89 9.77 -21.65
C ALA A 56 4.04 10.81 -21.63
N GLN A 57 3.94 11.92 -20.90
CA GLN A 57 5.00 12.95 -20.84
C GLN A 57 5.18 13.53 -19.42
N PRO A 58 6.43 13.80 -18.97
CA PRO A 58 6.76 14.24 -17.61
C PRO A 58 6.18 15.60 -17.18
N LEU A 59 5.47 16.30 -18.07
CA LEU A 59 4.88 17.62 -17.82
C LEU A 59 3.35 17.60 -17.65
N GLY A 60 2.70 16.46 -17.90
CA GLY A 60 1.24 16.37 -17.91
C GLY A 60 0.59 16.64 -16.55
N LEU A 61 1.14 16.06 -15.49
CA LEU A 61 0.67 16.29 -14.13
C LEU A 61 1.02 17.71 -13.61
N PRO A 62 2.25 18.24 -13.79
CA PRO A 62 2.54 19.64 -13.49
C PRO A 62 1.59 20.62 -14.19
N LEU A 63 1.24 20.40 -15.46
CA LEU A 63 0.26 21.23 -16.17
C LEU A 63 -1.16 21.06 -15.63
N TYR A 64 -1.57 19.85 -15.27
CA TYR A 64 -2.86 19.61 -14.61
C TYR A 64 -2.93 20.31 -13.26
N LEU A 65 -1.92 20.15 -12.41
CA LEU A 65 -1.82 20.81 -11.10
C LEU A 65 -1.77 22.33 -11.26
N TRP A 66 -1.04 22.85 -12.26
CA TRP A 66 -0.99 24.28 -12.58
C TRP A 66 -2.35 24.81 -13.08
N ARG A 67 -3.05 24.07 -13.95
CA ARG A 67 -4.41 24.41 -14.40
C ARG A 67 -5.43 24.31 -13.27
N ALA A 68 -5.29 23.33 -12.37
CA ALA A 68 -6.13 23.15 -11.19
C ALA A 68 -5.99 24.30 -10.20
N TYR A 69 -4.77 24.77 -10.03
CA TYR A 69 -4.43 25.93 -9.20
C TYR A 69 -4.92 27.24 -9.82
N ARG A 70 -4.72 27.44 -11.13
CA ARG A 70 -5.08 28.69 -11.85
C ARG A 70 -6.57 28.82 -12.19
N HIS A 71 -7.25 27.70 -12.45
CA HIS A 71 -8.63 27.66 -12.93
C HIS A 71 -9.42 26.55 -12.22
N PRO A 72 -9.67 26.67 -10.91
CA PRO A 72 -10.31 25.61 -10.12
C PRO A 72 -11.70 25.24 -10.67
N ASP A 73 -12.45 26.21 -11.19
CA ASP A 73 -13.82 26.09 -11.71
C ASP A 73 -13.93 25.31 -13.04
N ARG A 74 -12.80 25.09 -13.74
CA ARG A 74 -12.76 24.43 -15.05
C ARG A 74 -12.38 22.95 -14.98
N ILE A 75 -12.05 22.45 -13.80
CA ILE A 75 -11.74 21.04 -13.60
C ILE A 75 -12.99 20.35 -13.07
N PRO A 76 -13.43 19.23 -13.68
CA PRO A 76 -14.54 18.45 -13.19
C PRO A 76 -14.40 18.22 -11.68
N THR A 77 -15.48 18.43 -10.93
CA THR A 77 -15.48 18.15 -9.49
C THR A 77 -15.07 16.68 -9.27
N PRO A 78 -14.29 16.35 -8.23
CA PRO A 78 -13.77 14.99 -7.98
C PRO A 78 -14.83 13.89 -8.05
N GLY A 79 -16.09 14.22 -7.74
CA GLY A 79 -17.25 13.33 -7.87
C GLY A 79 -17.64 12.92 -9.29
N THR A 80 -16.94 13.39 -10.32
CA THR A 80 -17.16 12.99 -11.73
C THR A 80 -16.21 11.90 -12.21
N VAL A 81 -15.11 11.63 -11.49
CA VAL A 81 -14.12 10.60 -11.86
C VAL A 81 -14.34 9.37 -11.00
N MET A 82 -14.62 8.23 -11.65
CA MET A 82 -14.86 6.96 -10.97
C MET A 82 -13.74 6.63 -9.97
N PRO A 83 -14.05 6.18 -8.73
CA PRO A 83 -13.03 5.97 -7.70
C PRO A 83 -11.89 5.03 -8.09
N TRP A 84 -12.17 3.98 -8.87
CA TRP A 84 -11.13 3.07 -9.37
C TRP A 84 -10.18 3.75 -10.39
N VAL A 85 -10.67 4.71 -11.18
CA VAL A 85 -9.84 5.50 -12.10
C VAL A 85 -8.89 6.40 -11.30
N ARG A 86 -9.35 6.96 -10.17
CA ARG A 86 -8.49 7.71 -9.25
C ARG A 86 -7.41 6.81 -8.64
N ALA A 87 -7.76 5.60 -8.21
CA ALA A 87 -6.77 4.61 -7.73
C ALA A 87 -5.73 4.26 -8.79
N ALA A 88 -6.16 3.98 -10.03
CA ALA A 88 -5.26 3.67 -11.13
C ALA A 88 -4.36 4.86 -11.51
N THR A 89 -4.93 6.06 -11.59
CA THR A 89 -4.17 7.30 -11.88
C THR A 89 -3.14 7.56 -10.79
N PHE A 90 -3.52 7.39 -9.52
CA PHE A 90 -2.59 7.52 -8.40
C PHE A 90 -1.48 6.48 -8.45
N ALA A 91 -1.79 5.21 -8.75
CA ALA A 91 -0.79 4.15 -8.88
C ALA A 91 0.24 4.49 -9.98
N THR A 92 -0.23 4.87 -11.17
CA THR A 92 0.64 5.28 -12.28
C THR A 92 1.44 6.54 -11.96
N ALA A 93 0.83 7.55 -11.35
CA ALA A 93 1.54 8.77 -11.00
C ALA A 93 2.55 8.52 -9.87
N SER A 94 2.28 7.55 -8.98
CA SER A 94 3.19 7.15 -7.91
C SER A 94 4.41 6.44 -8.44
N THR A 95 4.35 5.64 -9.51
CA THR A 95 5.57 5.04 -10.08
C THR A 95 6.53 6.11 -10.60
N TRP A 96 6.02 7.19 -11.21
CA TRP A 96 6.83 8.35 -11.58
C TRP A 96 7.40 9.10 -10.37
N ALA A 97 6.57 9.34 -9.35
CA ALA A 97 7.03 9.98 -8.12
C ALA A 97 8.13 9.16 -7.43
N MET A 98 8.03 7.83 -7.45
CA MET A 98 9.06 6.91 -6.96
C MET A 98 10.35 7.09 -7.73
N THR A 99 10.33 7.09 -9.07
CA THR A 99 11.53 7.32 -9.90
C THR A 99 12.20 8.65 -9.59
N LEU A 100 11.41 9.72 -9.43
CA LEU A 100 11.95 11.04 -9.06
C LEU A 100 12.53 11.05 -7.64
N ALA A 101 11.92 10.31 -6.70
CA ALA A 101 12.42 10.15 -5.33
C ALA A 101 13.71 9.32 -5.26
N LEU A 102 13.99 8.47 -6.25
CA LEU A 102 15.25 7.71 -6.34
C LEU A 102 16.45 8.58 -6.75
N ILE A 103 16.25 9.75 -7.38
CA ILE A 103 17.34 10.64 -7.79
C ILE A 103 18.08 11.24 -6.59
N PRO A 104 17.42 11.93 -5.63
CA PRO A 104 18.10 12.47 -4.45
C PRO A 104 18.65 11.34 -3.56
N MET A 105 17.96 10.20 -3.51
CA MET A 105 18.46 8.98 -2.87
C MET A 105 19.80 8.55 -3.46
N ALA A 106 19.87 8.33 -4.77
CA ALA A 106 21.09 7.89 -5.45
C ALA A 106 22.24 8.88 -5.25
N ALA A 107 21.95 10.19 -5.24
CA ALA A 107 22.96 11.22 -4.96
C ALA A 107 23.51 11.11 -3.52
N ILE A 108 22.64 10.87 -2.53
CA ILE A 108 23.04 10.68 -1.12
C ILE A 108 23.82 9.38 -0.96
N LEU A 109 23.34 8.28 -1.56
CA LEU A 109 24.02 6.99 -1.54
C LEU A 109 25.42 7.10 -2.17
N PHE A 110 25.52 7.78 -3.30
CA PHE A 110 26.80 8.06 -3.95
C PHE A 110 27.73 8.86 -3.03
N ALA A 111 27.23 9.95 -2.44
CA ALA A 111 28.01 10.78 -1.52
C ALA A 111 28.47 10.01 -0.27
N VAL A 112 27.61 9.17 0.30
CA VAL A 112 27.92 8.31 1.46
C VAL A 112 28.95 7.23 1.09
N ALA A 113 28.86 6.67 -0.12
CA ALA A 113 29.86 5.73 -0.62
C ALA A 113 31.25 6.36 -0.83
N GLN A 114 31.33 7.69 -0.97
CA GLN A 114 32.62 8.41 -1.02
C GLN A 114 33.22 8.68 0.37
N VAL A 115 32.49 8.44 1.45
CA VAL A 115 33.01 8.62 2.81
C VAL A 115 33.76 7.34 3.21
N ASP A 116 35.08 7.44 3.36
CA ASP A 116 35.94 6.33 3.78
C ASP A 116 35.48 5.71 5.10
N GLY A 117 35.25 4.39 5.10
CA GLY A 117 34.95 3.58 6.28
C GLY A 117 33.84 2.55 6.08
N ALA A 118 33.72 1.61 7.03
CA ALA A 118 32.69 0.56 7.05
C ALA A 118 31.23 1.07 7.11
N TRP A 119 31.05 2.39 7.31
CA TRP A 119 29.75 3.03 7.42
C TRP A 119 29.04 3.18 6.06
N GLY A 120 29.79 3.48 4.99
CA GLY A 120 29.21 3.77 3.67
C GLY A 120 28.60 2.56 2.94
N SER A 121 29.00 1.35 3.34
CA SER A 121 28.55 0.07 2.75
C SER A 121 27.66 -0.75 3.68
N SER A 122 27.39 -0.29 4.90
CA SER A 122 26.53 -1.03 5.81
C SER A 122 25.08 -0.99 5.32
N LEU A 123 24.47 -2.17 5.12
CA LEU A 123 23.10 -2.30 4.63
C LEU A 123 22.09 -1.55 5.50
N CYS A 124 22.35 -1.47 6.81
CA CYS A 124 21.61 -0.64 7.76
C CYS A 124 21.61 0.85 7.40
N VAL A 125 22.75 1.41 6.95
CA VAL A 125 22.84 2.81 6.52
C VAL A 125 22.09 3.01 5.19
N LEU A 126 22.19 2.07 4.25
CA LEU A 126 21.45 2.13 2.98
C LEU A 126 19.93 2.11 3.20
N MET A 127 19.44 1.19 4.04
CA MET A 127 18.02 1.12 4.41
C MET A 127 17.58 2.34 5.24
N GLY A 128 18.47 2.85 6.09
CA GLY A 128 18.27 4.09 6.82
C GLY A 128 18.04 5.27 5.89
N ILE A 129 18.94 5.45 4.91
CA ILE A 129 18.84 6.48 3.87
C ILE A 129 17.56 6.28 3.06
N GLN A 130 17.21 5.03 2.73
CA GLN A 130 15.96 4.73 2.03
C GLN A 130 14.73 5.20 2.81
N GLY A 131 14.62 4.80 4.08
CA GLY A 131 13.49 5.15 4.91
C GLY A 131 13.38 6.65 5.20
N VAL A 132 14.49 7.39 5.33
CA VAL A 132 14.43 8.83 5.66
C VAL A 132 14.32 9.75 4.46
N THR A 133 14.57 9.26 3.24
CA THR A 133 14.47 10.09 2.02
C THR A 133 13.25 9.74 1.19
N PHE A 134 13.08 8.48 0.83
CA PHE A 134 12.02 8.05 -0.08
C PHE A 134 10.64 8.02 0.57
N ALA A 135 10.53 7.45 1.78
CA ALA A 135 9.23 7.33 2.43
C ALA A 135 8.58 8.70 2.70
N PRO A 136 9.28 9.73 3.23
CA PRO A 136 8.71 11.07 3.40
C PRO A 136 8.23 11.71 2.09
N LEU A 137 8.97 11.53 0.99
CA LEU A 137 8.58 12.04 -0.33
C LEU A 137 7.29 11.37 -0.81
N MET A 138 7.16 10.06 -0.63
CA MET A 138 5.96 9.32 -1.02
C MET A 138 4.77 9.59 -0.11
N ILE A 139 4.99 9.83 1.18
CA ILE A 139 3.96 10.29 2.13
C ILE A 139 3.46 11.68 1.71
N ALA A 140 4.38 12.62 1.45
CA ALA A 140 4.06 13.97 1.00
C ALA A 140 3.31 13.94 -0.35
N TRP A 141 3.77 13.10 -1.28
CA TRP A 141 3.10 12.85 -2.54
C TRP A 141 1.67 12.36 -2.37
N THR A 142 1.44 11.38 -1.50
CA THR A 142 0.10 10.83 -1.24
C THR A 142 -0.84 11.89 -0.67
N TYR A 143 -0.35 12.70 0.27
CA TYR A 143 -1.11 13.82 0.82
C TYR A 143 -1.37 14.92 -0.20
N LEU A 144 -0.38 15.27 -1.02
CA LEU A 144 -0.52 16.26 -2.08
C LEU A 144 -1.55 15.80 -3.12
N PHE A 145 -1.48 14.54 -3.54
CA PHE A 145 -2.43 13.96 -4.48
C PHE A 145 -3.85 13.99 -3.90
N ARG A 146 -4.01 13.61 -2.63
CA ARG A 146 -5.30 13.68 -1.94
C ARG A 146 -5.82 15.12 -1.83
N ALA A 147 -4.97 16.08 -1.48
CA ALA A 147 -5.37 17.46 -1.27
C ALA A 147 -5.66 18.21 -2.59
N VAL A 148 -4.88 17.96 -3.64
CA VAL A 148 -4.95 18.74 -4.89
C VAL A 148 -5.75 18.03 -5.97
N VAL A 149 -5.54 16.74 -6.18
CA VAL A 149 -6.24 15.97 -7.23
C VAL A 149 -7.64 15.59 -6.75
N ASP A 150 -7.75 15.03 -5.54
CA ASP A 150 -9.06 14.64 -5.00
C ASP A 150 -9.79 15.79 -4.32
N ARG A 151 -9.12 16.92 -4.05
CA ARG A 151 -9.66 18.08 -3.32
C ARG A 151 -10.31 17.70 -1.99
N ARG A 152 -9.72 16.72 -1.30
CA ARG A 152 -10.22 16.22 -0.01
C ARG A 152 -9.19 16.43 1.10
N PRO A 153 -9.64 16.58 2.35
CA PRO A 153 -8.72 16.70 3.48
C PRO A 153 -7.76 15.52 3.55
N ALA A 154 -6.47 15.77 3.77
CA ALA A 154 -5.44 14.75 3.97
C ALA A 154 -5.83 13.71 5.04
N THR A 155 -6.51 14.16 6.11
CA THR A 155 -6.99 13.33 7.22
C THR A 155 -8.04 12.30 6.81
N SER A 156 -8.72 12.49 5.67
CA SER A 156 -9.72 11.55 5.14
C SER A 156 -9.14 10.20 4.70
N LEU A 157 -7.82 10.06 4.66
CA LEU A 157 -7.15 8.78 4.44
C LEU A 157 -7.20 7.86 5.67
N GLY A 158 -7.73 8.32 6.81
CA GLY A 158 -7.77 7.55 8.05
C GLY A 158 -6.63 7.91 9.01
N THR A 159 -6.11 9.14 8.92
CA THR A 159 -5.08 9.69 9.81
C THR A 159 -5.68 10.74 10.75
N PRO A 160 -6.44 10.31 11.79
CA PRO A 160 -6.93 11.25 12.80
C PRO A 160 -5.74 11.94 13.49
N LEU A 161 -5.79 13.27 13.59
CA LEU A 161 -4.66 14.11 14.06
C LEU A 161 -4.63 14.31 15.58
N SER A 162 -5.63 13.82 16.32
CA SER A 162 -5.62 13.92 17.78
C SER A 162 -4.49 13.07 18.35
N ALA A 163 -3.45 13.72 18.89
CA ALA A 163 -2.19 13.11 19.32
C ALA A 163 -2.38 11.90 20.27
N GLY A 164 -3.31 11.99 21.23
CA GLY A 164 -3.59 10.88 22.17
C GLY A 164 -4.18 9.65 21.49
N LEU A 165 -5.10 9.83 20.53
CA LEU A 165 -5.68 8.70 19.77
C LEU A 165 -4.66 8.12 18.78
N ALA A 166 -3.80 8.96 18.19
CA ALA A 166 -2.74 8.49 17.29
C ALA A 166 -1.69 7.65 18.05
N PHE A 167 -1.28 8.08 19.23
CA PHE A 167 -0.33 7.33 20.06
C PHE A 167 -0.90 6.01 20.54
N GLY A 168 -2.10 6.01 21.14
CA GLY A 168 -2.74 4.78 21.62
C GLY A 168 -3.01 3.77 20.50
N ALA A 169 -3.41 4.25 19.31
CA ALA A 169 -3.60 3.42 18.13
C ALA A 169 -2.28 2.79 17.62
N ASN A 170 -1.21 3.59 17.53
CA ASN A 170 0.12 3.08 17.16
C ASN A 170 0.62 2.05 18.16
N LEU A 171 0.49 2.30 19.46
CA LEU A 171 0.93 1.36 20.49
C LEU A 171 0.15 0.04 20.41
N LEU A 172 -1.17 0.09 20.23
CA LEU A 172 -1.99 -1.11 20.03
C LEU A 172 -1.53 -1.90 18.81
N GLY A 173 -1.31 -1.22 17.69
CA GLY A 173 -0.77 -1.82 16.48
C GLY A 173 0.59 -2.48 16.74
N LEU A 174 1.54 -1.72 17.28
CA LEU A 174 2.89 -2.16 17.62
C LEU A 174 2.89 -3.45 18.43
N LEU A 175 2.10 -3.48 19.52
CA LEU A 175 2.00 -4.66 20.37
C LEU A 175 1.39 -5.85 19.62
N ALA A 176 0.41 -5.64 18.74
CA ALA A 176 -0.14 -6.70 17.91
C ALA A 176 0.89 -7.25 16.90
N GLY A 177 1.66 -6.37 16.25
CA GLY A 177 2.75 -6.77 15.34
C GLY A 177 3.83 -7.58 16.05
N VAL A 178 4.28 -7.09 17.22
CA VAL A 178 5.22 -7.81 18.11
C VAL A 178 4.67 -9.18 18.49
N ALA A 179 3.40 -9.25 18.90
CA ALA A 179 2.78 -10.51 19.32
C ALA A 179 2.70 -11.54 18.18
N LEU A 180 2.37 -11.11 16.95
CA LEU A 180 2.32 -12.00 15.79
C LEU A 180 3.70 -12.56 15.45
N VAL A 181 4.73 -11.72 15.41
CA VAL A 181 6.10 -12.16 15.12
C VAL A 181 6.65 -13.03 16.24
N ALA A 182 6.40 -12.66 17.51
CA ALA A 182 6.79 -13.48 18.65
C ALA A 182 6.13 -14.86 18.65
N ALA A 183 4.85 -14.94 18.28
CA ALA A 183 4.15 -16.22 18.13
C ALA A 183 4.77 -17.08 17.01
N ALA A 184 5.06 -16.49 15.86
CA ALA A 184 5.69 -17.18 14.74
C ALA A 184 7.12 -17.66 15.10
N ALA A 185 7.95 -16.78 15.66
CA ALA A 185 9.30 -17.10 16.09
C ALA A 185 9.32 -18.17 17.20
N GLY A 186 8.37 -18.08 18.15
CA GLY A 186 8.19 -19.09 19.20
C GLY A 186 7.82 -20.46 18.62
N ALA A 187 6.93 -20.52 17.63
CA ALA A 187 6.59 -21.76 16.94
C ALA A 187 7.79 -22.34 16.16
N MET A 188 8.55 -21.48 15.47
CA MET A 188 9.78 -21.88 14.78
C MET A 188 10.80 -22.46 15.75
N TRP A 189 11.01 -21.81 16.89
CA TRP A 189 11.95 -22.26 17.91
C TRP A 189 11.51 -23.59 18.54
N ALA A 190 10.23 -23.72 18.90
CA ALA A 190 9.67 -24.93 19.49
C ALA A 190 9.76 -26.15 18.55
N LEU A 191 9.71 -25.94 17.24
CA LEU A 191 9.85 -26.98 16.21
C LEU A 191 11.31 -27.21 15.77
N GLY A 192 12.28 -26.53 16.38
CA GLY A 192 13.70 -26.63 16.02
C GLY A 192 14.03 -26.05 14.63
N ALA A 193 13.16 -25.21 14.09
CA ALA A 193 13.35 -24.55 12.79
C ALA A 193 14.34 -23.38 12.86
N VAL A 194 14.50 -22.78 14.03
CA VAL A 194 15.51 -21.74 14.30
C VAL A 194 16.27 -22.06 15.58
N GLU A 195 17.53 -21.65 15.63
CA GLU A 195 18.37 -21.77 16.82
C GLU A 195 19.01 -20.41 17.19
N PRO A 196 19.20 -20.13 18.49
CA PRO A 196 19.93 -18.95 18.92
C PRO A 196 21.41 -19.03 18.51
N ARG A 197 21.95 -17.92 18.04
CA ARG A 197 23.37 -17.72 17.75
C ARG A 197 23.93 -16.57 18.57
N SER A 198 25.25 -16.46 18.65
CA SER A 198 25.93 -15.32 19.28
C SER A 198 25.53 -14.03 18.57
N ALA A 199 25.08 -13.04 19.34
CA ALA A 199 24.75 -11.71 18.87
C ALA A 199 25.67 -10.68 19.53
N ASP A 200 25.99 -9.61 18.80
CA ASP A 200 26.64 -8.43 19.36
C ASP A 200 25.55 -7.49 19.88
N LEU A 201 25.39 -7.44 21.20
CA LEU A 201 24.37 -6.62 21.84
C LEU A 201 24.55 -5.12 21.52
N GLN A 202 25.78 -4.63 21.42
CA GLN A 202 26.03 -3.22 21.14
C GLN A 202 25.63 -2.88 19.71
N ALA A 203 26.04 -3.71 18.73
CA ALA A 203 25.63 -3.54 17.34
C ALA A 203 24.11 -3.68 17.18
N GLY A 204 23.49 -4.63 17.88
CA GLY A 204 22.04 -4.82 17.88
C GLY A 204 21.27 -3.62 18.43
N LEU A 205 21.69 -3.07 19.58
CA LEU A 205 21.06 -1.86 20.14
C LEU A 205 21.24 -0.65 19.21
N LEU A 206 22.41 -0.51 18.59
CA LEU A 206 22.65 0.56 17.62
C LEU A 206 21.76 0.40 16.38
N SER A 207 21.57 -0.83 15.89
CA SER A 207 20.65 -1.16 14.79
C SER A 207 19.20 -0.77 15.11
N VAL A 208 18.71 -1.13 16.30
CA VAL A 208 17.37 -0.74 16.77
C VAL A 208 17.23 0.80 16.77
N LEU A 209 18.20 1.51 17.34
CA LEU A 209 18.16 2.98 17.40
C LEU A 209 18.22 3.62 16.00
N ALA A 210 19.08 3.10 15.12
CA ALA A 210 19.28 3.63 13.77
C ALA A 210 18.08 3.36 12.85
N LEU A 211 17.43 2.21 12.98
CA LEU A 211 16.37 1.76 12.07
C LEU A 211 14.96 2.03 12.57
N CYS A 212 14.77 2.41 13.83
CA CYS A 212 13.45 2.72 14.39
C CYS A 212 12.66 3.73 13.55
N VAL A 213 13.27 4.89 13.24
CA VAL A 213 12.62 5.94 12.43
C VAL A 213 12.46 5.51 10.96
N PRO A 214 13.51 5.02 10.26
CA PRO A 214 13.39 4.52 8.89
C PRO A 214 12.29 3.47 8.70
N LEU A 215 12.24 2.44 9.57
CA LEU A 215 11.25 1.37 9.49
C LEU A 215 9.84 1.88 9.75
N TYR A 216 9.67 2.80 10.71
CA TYR A 216 8.37 3.42 10.97
C TYR A 216 7.89 4.25 9.78
N LEU A 217 8.78 5.04 9.17
CA LEU A 217 8.45 5.82 7.97
C LEU A 217 8.10 4.92 6.79
N SER A 218 8.85 3.83 6.56
CA SER A 218 8.53 2.85 5.51
C SER A 218 7.16 2.22 5.73
N ALA A 219 6.90 1.72 6.95
CA ALA A 219 5.60 1.15 7.30
C ALA A 219 4.47 2.17 7.07
N PHE A 220 4.64 3.42 7.50
CA PHE A 220 3.62 4.45 7.31
C PHE A 220 3.40 4.79 5.83
N PHE A 221 4.48 4.90 5.05
CA PHE A 221 4.42 5.10 3.60
C PHE A 221 3.60 4.01 2.91
N GLU A 222 3.90 2.74 3.19
CA GLU A 222 3.21 1.62 2.56
C GLU A 222 1.72 1.60 2.95
N GLU A 223 1.42 1.85 4.23
CA GLU A 223 0.04 1.90 4.72
C GLU A 223 -0.76 3.07 4.14
N ILE A 224 -0.18 4.28 4.04
CA ILE A 224 -0.92 5.44 3.52
C ILE A 224 -1.21 5.31 2.02
N VAL A 225 -0.26 4.74 1.24
CA VAL A 225 -0.44 4.47 -0.19
C VAL A 225 -1.50 3.38 -0.39
N LEU A 226 -1.34 2.23 0.27
CA LEU A 226 -2.13 1.05 -0.06
C LEU A 226 -3.46 0.99 0.68
N ARG A 227 -3.51 1.34 1.97
CA ARG A 227 -4.74 1.26 2.79
C ARG A 227 -5.45 2.60 2.82
N GLY A 228 -4.67 3.68 2.93
CA GLY A 228 -5.18 5.05 2.93
C GLY A 228 -5.80 5.42 1.59
N TYR A 229 -5.05 5.25 0.51
CA TYR A 229 -5.46 5.70 -0.82
C TYR A 229 -6.06 4.59 -1.69
N VAL A 230 -5.30 3.53 -2.01
CA VAL A 230 -5.73 2.49 -2.96
C VAL A 230 -6.97 1.74 -2.45
N GLN A 231 -6.90 1.14 -1.26
CA GLN A 231 -8.01 0.38 -0.68
C GLN A 231 -9.26 1.24 -0.52
N ARG A 232 -9.13 2.49 -0.07
CA ARG A 232 -10.27 3.39 0.09
C ARG A 232 -10.96 3.67 -1.24
N ASN A 233 -10.21 3.92 -2.30
CA ASN A 233 -10.79 4.17 -3.62
C ASN A 233 -11.39 2.92 -4.27
N LEU A 234 -10.76 1.76 -4.10
CA LEU A 234 -11.33 0.49 -4.54
C LEU A 234 -12.61 0.14 -3.77
N TYR A 235 -12.67 0.48 -2.47
CA TYR A 235 -13.87 0.30 -1.65
C TYR A 235 -15.02 1.15 -2.18
N LEU A 236 -14.76 2.42 -2.51
CA LEU A 236 -15.77 3.31 -3.08
C LEU A 236 -16.28 2.82 -4.46
N ALA A 237 -15.46 2.10 -5.21
CA ALA A 237 -15.86 1.56 -6.51
C ALA A 237 -16.64 0.24 -6.39
N TRP A 238 -16.18 -0.69 -5.55
CA TRP A 238 -16.59 -2.10 -5.62
C TRP A 238 -16.83 -2.77 -4.24
N GLY A 239 -16.80 -2.00 -3.15
CA GLY A 239 -17.03 -2.51 -1.80
C GLY A 239 -15.82 -3.20 -1.16
N HIS A 240 -16.02 -3.85 -0.01
CA HIS A 240 -14.93 -4.33 0.84
C HIS A 240 -14.08 -5.43 0.20
N THR A 241 -14.70 -6.46 -0.40
CA THR A 241 -13.96 -7.64 -0.88
C THR A 241 -12.96 -7.30 -1.98
N PRO A 242 -13.33 -6.58 -3.07
CA PRO A 242 -12.38 -6.20 -4.11
C PRO A 242 -11.34 -5.20 -3.62
N ALA A 243 -11.69 -4.36 -2.65
CA ALA A 243 -10.76 -3.41 -2.05
C ALA A 243 -9.64 -4.08 -1.24
N VAL A 244 -10.00 -5.06 -0.41
CA VAL A 244 -9.04 -5.87 0.35
C VAL A 244 -8.17 -6.67 -0.62
N ALA A 245 -8.78 -7.37 -1.58
CA ALA A 245 -8.04 -8.17 -2.55
C ALA A 245 -7.07 -7.32 -3.38
N GLY A 246 -7.53 -6.20 -3.95
CA GLY A 246 -6.71 -5.32 -4.77
C GLY A 246 -5.56 -4.69 -3.98
N SER A 247 -5.82 -4.18 -2.78
CA SER A 247 -4.78 -3.60 -1.91
C SER A 247 -3.73 -4.64 -1.50
N ALA A 248 -4.16 -5.84 -1.08
CA ALA A 248 -3.27 -6.91 -0.66
C ALA A 248 -2.42 -7.46 -1.82
N LEU A 249 -3.00 -7.60 -3.01
CA LEU A 249 -2.26 -8.00 -4.21
C LEU A 249 -1.23 -6.95 -4.62
N CYS A 250 -1.59 -5.66 -4.59
CA CYS A 250 -0.63 -4.58 -4.83
C CYS A 250 0.53 -4.64 -3.82
N PHE A 251 0.26 -4.90 -2.54
CA PHE A 251 1.28 -5.07 -1.52
C PHE A 251 2.24 -6.22 -1.85
N GLY A 252 1.72 -7.41 -2.16
CA GLY A 252 2.55 -8.56 -2.58
C GLY A 252 3.36 -8.28 -3.84
N LEU A 253 2.78 -7.61 -4.84
CA LEU A 253 3.46 -7.27 -6.09
C LEU A 253 4.59 -6.26 -5.90
N MET A 254 4.46 -5.31 -4.96
CA MET A 254 5.54 -4.37 -4.62
C MET A 254 6.77 -5.08 -4.05
N HIS A 255 6.59 -6.26 -3.46
CA HIS A 255 7.67 -7.07 -2.89
C HIS A 255 8.18 -8.15 -3.86
N ALA A 256 7.49 -8.39 -4.99
CA ALA A 256 7.79 -9.46 -5.95
C ALA A 256 9.17 -9.35 -6.62
N MET A 257 9.88 -8.23 -6.44
CA MET A 257 11.24 -8.01 -6.95
C MET A 257 12.31 -8.04 -5.86
N ASN A 258 11.94 -8.37 -4.63
CA ASN A 258 12.92 -8.49 -3.56
C ASN A 258 13.87 -9.66 -3.83
N PRO A 259 15.19 -9.50 -3.58
CA PRO A 259 16.15 -10.57 -3.78
C PRO A 259 15.76 -11.85 -3.02
N GLY A 260 15.85 -12.99 -3.69
CA GLY A 260 15.55 -14.30 -3.09
C GLY A 260 14.05 -14.59 -2.88
N ILE A 261 13.15 -13.79 -3.43
CA ILE A 261 11.72 -14.00 -3.23
C ILE A 261 11.21 -15.28 -3.92
N GLY A 262 10.41 -16.06 -3.20
CA GLY A 262 9.70 -17.23 -3.70
C GLY A 262 8.18 -17.06 -3.66
N TRP A 263 7.45 -17.96 -4.32
CA TRP A 263 5.98 -17.91 -4.36
C TRP A 263 5.32 -17.98 -2.98
N THR A 264 5.90 -18.73 -2.03
CA THR A 264 5.43 -18.77 -0.64
C THR A 264 5.54 -17.41 0.04
N ALA A 265 6.64 -16.68 -0.19
CA ALA A 265 6.83 -15.33 0.33
C ALA A 265 5.80 -14.38 -0.25
N VAL A 266 5.59 -14.38 -1.57
CA VAL A 266 4.55 -13.55 -2.20
C VAL A 266 3.17 -13.84 -1.60
N ALA A 267 2.80 -15.12 -1.46
CA ALA A 267 1.52 -15.51 -0.88
C ALA A 267 1.35 -15.00 0.56
N ASN A 268 2.38 -15.16 1.40
CA ASN A 268 2.36 -14.69 2.78
C ASN A 268 2.34 -13.17 2.88
N ILE A 269 3.07 -12.45 2.02
CA ILE A 269 3.03 -10.99 1.97
C ILE A 269 1.62 -10.53 1.56
N VAL A 270 0.94 -11.22 0.63
CA VAL A 270 -0.48 -10.97 0.35
C VAL A 270 -1.36 -11.23 1.57
N LEU A 271 -1.08 -12.25 2.40
CA LEU A 271 -1.81 -12.48 3.65
C LEU A 271 -1.58 -11.37 4.69
N VAL A 272 -0.35 -10.88 4.86
CA VAL A 272 -0.05 -9.66 5.63
C VAL A 272 -0.86 -8.50 5.06
N GLY A 273 -0.89 -8.42 3.73
CA GLY A 273 -1.76 -7.60 2.89
C GLY A 273 -3.19 -7.49 3.42
N VAL A 274 -3.85 -8.65 3.48
CA VAL A 274 -5.23 -8.82 3.93
C VAL A 274 -5.40 -8.44 5.40
N LEU A 275 -4.50 -8.90 6.28
CA LEU A 275 -4.58 -8.63 7.72
C LEU A 275 -4.55 -7.13 8.03
N LEU A 276 -3.63 -6.39 7.41
CA LEU A 276 -3.54 -4.93 7.54
C LEU A 276 -4.80 -4.25 6.99
N SER A 277 -5.30 -4.69 5.82
CA SER A 277 -6.53 -4.15 5.24
C SER A 277 -7.76 -4.35 6.14
N LEU A 278 -7.91 -5.52 6.76
CA LEU A 278 -8.97 -5.79 7.72
C LEU A 278 -8.82 -4.96 9.01
N THR A 279 -7.59 -4.74 9.45
CA THR A 279 -7.28 -3.88 10.61
C THR A 279 -7.77 -2.46 10.37
N VAL A 280 -7.53 -1.89 9.19
CA VAL A 280 -8.03 -0.55 8.84
C VAL A 280 -9.54 -0.54 8.67
N ILE A 281 -10.16 -1.58 8.08
CA ILE A 281 -11.64 -1.70 8.03
C ILE A 281 -12.22 -1.67 9.45
N ARG A 282 -11.66 -2.45 10.37
CA ARG A 282 -12.16 -2.55 11.73
C ARG A 282 -12.03 -1.25 12.53
N THR A 283 -10.94 -0.53 12.33
CA THR A 283 -10.55 0.60 13.19
C THR A 283 -10.80 1.97 12.55
N ASN A 284 -10.84 2.04 11.22
CA ASN A 284 -10.77 3.25 10.41
C ASN A 284 -9.62 4.17 10.81
N ASN A 285 -8.50 3.56 11.20
CA ASN A 285 -7.36 4.26 11.74
C ASN A 285 -6.07 3.63 11.19
N LEU A 286 -5.40 4.37 10.31
CA LEU A 286 -4.14 3.94 9.71
C LEU A 286 -3.04 3.76 10.76
N TRP A 287 -3.07 4.52 11.85
CA TRP A 287 -2.07 4.40 12.92
C TRP A 287 -2.03 3.01 13.55
N VAL A 288 -3.16 2.29 13.61
CA VAL A 288 -3.16 0.89 14.09
C VAL A 288 -2.44 -0.03 13.11
N ALA A 289 -2.71 0.12 11.81
CA ALA A 289 -2.05 -0.69 10.78
C ALA A 289 -0.56 -0.35 10.66
N THR A 290 -0.20 0.93 10.72
CA THR A 290 1.20 1.40 10.75
C THR A 290 1.95 0.86 11.95
N GLY A 291 1.35 0.93 13.15
CA GLY A 291 1.94 0.34 14.35
C GLY A 291 2.15 -1.17 14.18
N LEU A 292 1.15 -1.90 13.67
CA LEU A 292 1.23 -3.35 13.43
C LEU A 292 2.37 -3.69 12.47
N HIS A 293 2.41 -3.02 11.32
CA HIS A 293 3.44 -3.21 10.32
C HIS A 293 4.84 -2.85 10.85
N PHE A 294 4.97 -1.71 11.53
CA PHE A 294 6.22 -1.33 12.17
C PHE A 294 6.67 -2.34 13.23
N GLY A 295 5.76 -2.81 14.08
CA GLY A 295 6.04 -3.81 15.10
C GLY A 295 6.48 -5.15 14.52
N TRP A 296 5.90 -5.53 13.37
CA TRP A 296 6.33 -6.70 12.60
C TRP A 296 7.79 -6.57 12.16
N ASN A 297 8.12 -5.49 11.45
CA ASN A 297 9.46 -5.28 10.89
C ASN A 297 10.52 -5.10 11.98
N LEU A 298 10.21 -4.32 13.02
CA LEU A 298 11.10 -4.07 14.16
C LEU A 298 11.41 -5.37 14.92
N THR A 299 10.38 -6.17 15.19
CA THR A 299 10.55 -7.41 15.96
C THR A 299 11.31 -8.45 15.16
N MET A 300 11.01 -8.58 13.86
CA MET A 300 11.63 -9.58 13.00
C MET A 300 13.12 -9.29 12.79
N GLY A 301 13.47 -8.08 12.32
CA GLY A 301 14.84 -7.73 11.97
C GLY A 301 15.67 -7.28 13.19
N PRO A 302 15.58 -6.00 13.60
CA PRO A 302 16.45 -5.46 14.66
C PRO A 302 16.36 -6.15 16.03
N VAL A 303 15.22 -6.78 16.38
CA VAL A 303 15.10 -7.49 17.66
C VAL A 303 15.54 -8.95 17.57
N LEU A 304 15.00 -9.75 16.63
CA LEU A 304 15.22 -11.20 16.58
C LEU A 304 16.29 -11.66 15.57
N GLY A 305 16.78 -10.76 14.72
CA GLY A 305 17.82 -11.06 13.74
C GLY A 305 17.36 -11.97 12.61
N LEU A 306 16.05 -12.08 12.39
CA LEU A 306 15.46 -12.80 11.28
C LEU A 306 15.41 -11.88 10.06
N PRO A 307 15.63 -12.39 8.83
CA PRO A 307 15.59 -11.55 7.64
C PRO A 307 14.22 -10.89 7.45
N VAL A 308 14.21 -9.59 7.15
CA VAL A 308 13.00 -8.83 6.81
C VAL A 308 12.95 -8.72 5.29
N SER A 309 12.02 -9.43 4.65
CA SER A 309 11.90 -9.47 3.19
C SER A 309 13.21 -9.82 2.46
N GLY A 310 13.96 -10.79 2.99
CA GLY A 310 15.26 -11.23 2.45
C GLY A 310 16.46 -10.40 2.90
N VAL A 311 16.25 -9.35 3.71
CA VAL A 311 17.34 -8.49 4.20
C VAL A 311 17.73 -8.85 5.62
N SER A 312 18.99 -9.22 5.82
CA SER A 312 19.56 -9.45 7.15
C SER A 312 20.04 -8.15 7.79
N LEU A 313 19.74 -7.97 9.07
CA LEU A 313 20.08 -6.77 9.84
C LEU A 313 20.85 -7.16 11.12
N ASP A 314 21.68 -6.24 11.59
CA ASP A 314 22.21 -6.33 12.95
C ASP A 314 21.07 -6.32 13.96
N SER A 315 21.23 -7.08 15.05
CA SER A 315 20.10 -7.41 15.92
C SER A 315 20.50 -7.68 17.36
N VAL A 316 19.57 -7.41 18.28
CA VAL A 316 19.75 -7.61 19.73
C VAL A 316 19.85 -9.10 20.06
N PHE A 317 18.96 -9.90 19.50
CA PHE A 317 19.00 -11.35 19.51
C PHE A 317 19.23 -11.84 18.09
N ARG A 318 19.88 -13.00 17.94
CA ARG A 318 20.12 -13.61 16.62
C ARG A 318 19.55 -15.00 16.57
N LEU A 319 18.43 -15.15 15.86
CA LEU A 319 17.87 -16.44 15.48
C LEU A 319 18.30 -16.78 14.05
N GLN A 320 18.75 -18.01 13.83
CA GLN A 320 19.13 -18.49 12.51
C GLN A 320 18.36 -19.75 12.13
N PRO A 321 17.90 -19.90 10.88
CA PRO A 321 17.30 -21.14 10.39
C PRO A 321 18.26 -22.32 10.55
N THR A 322 17.75 -23.47 11.00
CA THR A 322 18.52 -24.71 11.10
C THR A 322 18.62 -25.41 9.74
N GLY A 323 19.67 -26.20 9.50
CA GLY A 323 19.84 -26.89 8.21
C GLY A 323 18.77 -27.95 7.91
N SER A 324 18.27 -28.66 8.94
CA SER A 324 17.30 -29.77 8.78
C SER A 324 15.84 -29.31 8.72
N ALA A 325 15.50 -28.19 9.38
CA ALA A 325 14.13 -27.69 9.50
C ALA A 325 13.98 -26.21 9.10
N GLY A 326 15.02 -25.56 8.56
CA GLY A 326 15.03 -24.13 8.25
C GLY A 326 14.02 -23.69 7.19
N TRP A 327 13.49 -24.62 6.38
CA TRP A 327 12.37 -24.34 5.49
C TRP A 327 11.10 -23.94 6.26
N LEU A 328 10.91 -24.44 7.49
CA LEU A 328 9.84 -23.99 8.39
C LEU A 328 10.07 -22.55 8.89
N ALA A 329 11.29 -22.03 8.82
CA ALA A 329 11.62 -20.64 9.10
C ALA A 329 11.65 -19.76 7.84
N GLY A 330 11.37 -20.35 6.66
CA GLY A 330 11.39 -19.65 5.36
C GLY A 330 12.76 -19.55 4.70
N GLY A 331 13.76 -20.30 5.20
CA GLY A 331 15.10 -20.35 4.61
C GLY A 331 15.80 -18.99 4.60
N GLU A 332 16.51 -18.69 3.51
CA GLU A 332 17.30 -17.45 3.36
C GLU A 332 16.43 -16.19 3.27
N PHE A 333 15.21 -16.29 2.70
CA PHE A 333 14.30 -15.15 2.63
C PHE A 333 13.76 -14.72 4.00
N GLY A 334 13.75 -15.65 4.96
CA GLY A 334 13.29 -15.42 6.33
C GLY A 334 11.80 -15.74 6.55
N PRO A 335 11.26 -15.33 7.71
CA PRO A 335 9.93 -15.74 8.18
C PRO A 335 8.80 -15.48 7.21
N GLU A 336 8.91 -14.47 6.34
CA GLU A 336 7.88 -14.17 5.35
C GLU A 336 7.72 -15.30 4.32
N ALA A 337 8.71 -16.16 4.11
CA ALA A 337 8.58 -17.39 3.31
C ALA A 337 8.16 -18.63 4.14
N SER A 338 7.87 -18.47 5.43
CA SER A 338 7.56 -19.58 6.34
C SER A 338 6.10 -20.05 6.25
N PRO A 339 5.84 -21.37 6.20
CA PRO A 339 4.48 -21.90 6.38
C PRO A 339 3.94 -21.70 7.80
N LEU A 340 4.80 -21.55 8.81
CA LEU A 340 4.37 -21.25 10.18
C LEU A 340 3.87 -19.81 10.30
N VAL A 341 4.52 -18.88 9.59
CA VAL A 341 4.01 -17.50 9.46
C VAL A 341 2.66 -17.49 8.74
N ALA A 342 2.49 -18.28 7.68
CA ALA A 342 1.20 -18.43 7.01
C ALA A 342 0.09 -18.85 8.00
N ALA A 343 0.34 -19.85 8.85
CA ALA A 343 -0.60 -20.30 9.86
C ALA A 343 -0.95 -19.19 10.88
N VAL A 344 0.04 -18.47 11.40
CA VAL A 344 -0.17 -17.35 12.32
C VAL A 344 -0.98 -16.23 11.66
N LEU A 345 -0.69 -15.91 10.40
CA LEU A 345 -1.43 -14.91 9.63
C LEU A 345 -2.88 -15.33 9.39
N LEU A 346 -3.14 -16.60 9.06
CA LEU A 346 -4.51 -17.10 8.89
C LEU A 346 -5.33 -17.02 10.18
N VAL A 347 -4.73 -17.32 11.33
CA VAL A 347 -5.37 -17.13 12.64
C VAL A 347 -5.64 -15.64 12.90
N GLY A 348 -4.65 -14.78 12.65
CA GLY A 348 -4.81 -13.32 12.77
C GLY A 348 -5.92 -12.76 11.88
N ILE A 349 -5.99 -13.22 10.63
CA ILE A 349 -7.04 -12.86 9.66
C ILE A 349 -8.40 -13.34 10.14
N ALA A 350 -8.51 -14.57 10.64
CA ALA A 350 -9.76 -15.08 11.20
C ALA A 350 -10.25 -14.21 12.37
N ILE A 351 -9.36 -13.87 13.30
CA ILE A 351 -9.65 -12.95 14.41
C ILE A 351 -10.09 -11.58 13.88
N ALA A 352 -9.39 -11.03 12.89
CA ALA A 352 -9.74 -9.75 12.28
C ALA A 352 -11.11 -9.80 11.58
N CYS A 353 -11.44 -10.87 10.87
CA CYS A 353 -12.76 -11.10 10.27
C CYS A 353 -13.87 -11.13 11.33
N VAL A 354 -13.68 -11.86 12.44
CA VAL A 354 -14.64 -11.86 13.56
C VAL A 354 -14.76 -10.46 14.19
N ALA A 355 -13.65 -9.74 14.32
CA ALA A 355 -13.67 -8.38 14.83
C ALA A 355 -14.47 -7.43 13.92
N VAL A 356 -14.28 -7.55 12.59
CA VAL A 356 -15.02 -6.78 11.57
C VAL A 356 -16.50 -7.14 11.57
N SER A 357 -16.85 -8.43 11.66
CA SER A 357 -18.25 -8.87 11.67
C SER A 357 -19.03 -8.41 12.91
N ARG A 358 -18.33 -8.18 14.03
CA ARG A 358 -18.90 -7.61 15.28
C ARG A 358 -19.07 -6.09 15.24
N GLY A 359 -18.65 -5.45 14.16
CA GLY A 359 -18.78 -4.00 13.97
C GLY A 359 -17.54 -3.41 13.32
N SER A 360 -17.74 -2.78 12.17
CA SER A 360 -16.72 -1.98 11.48
C SER A 360 -16.82 -0.53 11.93
N ARG A 361 -15.67 0.14 12.16
CA ARG A 361 -15.62 1.59 12.33
C ARG A 361 -15.30 2.31 11.02
N TRP A 362 -15.31 1.61 9.90
CA TRP A 362 -15.11 2.23 8.59
C TRP A 362 -16.23 3.24 8.31
N HIS A 363 -15.90 4.52 8.36
CA HIS A 363 -16.83 5.59 7.99
C HIS A 363 -16.45 6.12 6.61
N GLU A 364 -17.46 6.28 5.76
CA GLU A 364 -17.39 7.07 4.54
C GLU A 364 -17.15 8.54 4.94
N PRO A 365 -16.26 9.29 4.27
CA PRO A 365 -16.29 10.73 4.42
C PRO A 365 -17.68 11.25 3.94
N PRO A 366 -18.24 12.30 4.57
CA PRO A 366 -19.63 12.75 4.36
C PRO A 366 -20.01 13.13 2.93
N ASP A 367 -19.04 13.20 2.03
CA ASP A 367 -19.14 13.60 0.63
C ASP A 367 -19.45 12.44 -0.33
N VAL A 368 -19.47 11.19 0.13
CA VAL A 368 -19.67 9.98 -0.71
C VAL A 368 -21.14 9.73 -1.07
N GLU A 369 -22.08 10.15 -0.23
CA GLU A 369 -23.52 9.96 -0.49
C GLU A 369 -23.99 10.73 -1.73
N ALA A 370 -23.27 11.80 -2.10
CA ALA A 370 -23.48 12.56 -3.34
C ALA A 370 -22.80 11.96 -4.59
N GLU A 371 -21.94 10.94 -4.42
CA GLU A 371 -21.10 10.37 -5.49
C GLU A 371 -21.38 8.90 -5.79
N ARG A 372 -22.19 8.20 -4.99
CA ARG A 372 -22.72 6.90 -5.40
C ARG A 372 -23.46 7.12 -6.72
N PRO A 373 -23.18 6.34 -7.78
CA PRO A 373 -23.99 6.41 -8.99
C PRO A 373 -25.44 6.27 -8.54
N ILE A 374 -26.27 7.27 -8.86
CA ILE A 374 -27.72 7.15 -8.66
C ILE A 374 -28.08 5.82 -9.29
N ALA A 375 -28.49 4.83 -8.48
CA ALA A 375 -28.99 3.58 -9.01
C ALA A 375 -29.99 3.98 -10.09
N ALA A 376 -29.77 3.52 -11.32
CA ALA A 376 -30.65 3.88 -12.43
C ALA A 376 -32.08 3.73 -11.89
N PRO A 377 -32.90 4.80 -11.96
CA PRO A 377 -34.25 4.74 -11.40
C PRO A 377 -34.85 3.43 -11.88
N SER A 378 -35.32 2.61 -10.93
CA SER A 378 -36.06 1.39 -11.25
C SER A 378 -36.99 1.77 -12.40
N PRO A 379 -36.96 1.06 -13.54
CA PRO A 379 -37.67 1.50 -14.73
C PRO A 379 -39.07 1.89 -14.29
N GLU A 380 -39.42 3.17 -14.47
CA GLU A 380 -40.79 3.61 -14.22
C GLU A 380 -41.68 2.58 -14.92
N PRO A 381 -42.73 2.08 -14.24
CA PRO A 381 -43.63 1.14 -14.86
C PRO A 381 -44.17 1.83 -16.12
N THR A 382 -43.60 1.45 -17.27
CA THR A 382 -44.02 1.95 -18.57
C THR A 382 -45.48 1.61 -18.65
N GLY A 383 -46.30 2.65 -18.62
CA GLY A 383 -47.73 2.56 -18.40
C GLY A 383 -48.39 1.81 -19.53
N VAL A 384 -48.45 0.49 -19.45
CA VAL A 384 -49.41 -0.39 -20.11
C VAL A 384 -49.54 -1.66 -19.25
N GLY A 385 -50.12 -1.54 -18.06
CA GLY A 385 -50.22 -2.72 -17.18
C GLY A 385 -51.03 -2.60 -15.90
N ASP A 386 -51.55 -1.44 -15.51
CA ASP A 386 -52.36 -1.37 -14.29
C ASP A 386 -53.50 -0.35 -14.37
N VAL A 387 -54.49 -0.69 -15.21
CA VAL A 387 -55.78 0.03 -15.27
C VAL A 387 -56.63 -0.26 -14.01
N ALA A 388 -56.33 -1.35 -13.29
CA ALA A 388 -57.07 -1.74 -12.09
C ALA A 388 -56.67 -0.92 -10.84
N GLY A 389 -55.40 -0.56 -10.70
CA GLY A 389 -54.88 0.22 -9.57
C GLY A 389 -55.24 1.71 -9.58
N TYR A 390 -55.53 2.29 -10.75
CA TYR A 390 -55.91 3.71 -10.85
C TYR A 390 -57.37 3.96 -10.47
N ALA A 391 -58.28 3.03 -10.78
CA ALA A 391 -59.71 3.12 -10.45
C ALA A 391 -59.98 3.09 -8.93
N ASN A 392 -59.19 2.33 -8.17
CA ASN A 392 -59.33 2.24 -6.71
C ASN A 392 -58.81 3.46 -5.94
N ARG A 393 -58.02 4.35 -6.56
CA ARG A 393 -57.52 5.58 -5.92
C ARG A 393 -58.46 6.77 -6.04
N LEU A 394 -59.40 6.75 -6.99
CA LEU A 394 -60.37 7.82 -7.19
C LEU A 394 -61.63 7.68 -6.31
N THR A 395 -61.87 6.49 -5.72
CA THR A 395 -63.03 6.23 -4.87
C THR A 395 -62.76 6.41 -3.37
N SER A 396 -61.53 6.72 -2.98
CA SER A 396 -61.12 6.81 -1.56
C SER A 396 -60.77 8.22 -1.08
N LEU A 397 -61.09 9.27 -1.84
CA LEU A 397 -60.92 10.65 -1.36
C LEU A 397 -62.17 11.05 -0.55
N PRO A 398 -62.02 11.53 0.70
CA PRO A 398 -63.15 12.06 1.46
C PRO A 398 -63.66 13.37 0.83
N PRO A 399 -64.95 13.73 0.99
CA PRO A 399 -65.46 15.00 0.51
C PRO A 399 -64.81 16.13 1.31
N GLU A 400 -64.23 17.11 0.61
CA GLU A 400 -63.75 18.35 1.21
C GLU A 400 -64.95 19.18 1.71
N GLU A 401 -64.91 19.61 2.98
CA GLU A 401 -65.70 20.74 3.53
C GLU A 401 -64.89 22.04 3.46
#